data_AF-A0A5C1A984-F1
#
_entry.id   AF-A0A5C1A984-F1
#
_cell.length_a   1.000
_cell.length_b   1.000
_cell.length_c   1.000
_cell.angle_alpha   90.00
_cell.angle_beta   90.00
_cell.angle_gamma   90.00
#
_symmetry.space_group_name_H-M   'P 1'
#
loop_
_entity.id
_entity.type
_entity.pdbx_description
1 polymer ?
#
loop_
_entity_poly.entity_id
_entity_poly.type
_entity_poly.pdbx_seq_one_letter_code
_entity_poly.pdbx_strand_id
1 'polypeptide(L)' 'MTVTIDLSAERFAELTTIAEAAGVPVEEWLHREVEGLIDRNRSFRSAADYVLEKNAELYRRLAK' A
#
# COMPACT_ATOMS: atom_id res chain seq x y z
N MET A 1 -8.59 14.73 -8.89
CA MET A 1 -7.42 15.50 -8.42
C MET A 1 -6.20 14.88 -9.07
N THR A 2 -5.25 15.65 -9.59
CA THR A 2 -4.07 15.13 -10.32
C THR A 2 -2.79 15.45 -9.57
N VAL A 3 -1.88 14.49 -9.50
CA VAL A 3 -0.54 14.65 -8.92
C VAL A 3 0.47 14.32 -10.02
N THR A 4 1.44 15.20 -10.22
CA THR A 4 2.54 14.98 -11.18
C THR A 4 3.75 14.46 -10.42
N ILE A 5 4.33 13.36 -10.90
CA ILE A 5 5.51 12.73 -10.30
C ILE A 5 6.63 12.82 -11.33
N ASP A 6 7.77 13.38 -10.90
CA ASP A 6 8.96 13.42 -11.74
C ASP A 6 9.72 12.10 -11.60
N LEU A 7 9.97 11.44 -12.73
CA LEU A 7 10.62 10.13 -12.80
C LEU A 7 11.74 10.21 -13.83
N SER A 8 12.85 9.52 -13.55
CA SER A 8 13.88 9.35 -14.59
C SER A 8 13.29 8.56 -15.77
N ALA A 9 13.76 8.87 -16.98
CA ALA A 9 13.30 8.19 -18.19
C ALA A 9 13.49 6.66 -18.10
N GLU A 10 14.57 6.19 -17.49
CA GLU A 10 14.83 4.78 -17.20
C GLU A 10 13.74 4.14 -16.34
N ARG A 11 13.35 4.81 -15.25
CA ARG A 11 12.31 4.29 -14.34
C ARG A 11 10.95 4.30 -14.99
N PHE A 12 10.64 5.31 -15.80
CA PHE A 12 9.38 5.36 -16.54
C PHE A 12 9.30 4.24 -17.60
N ALA A 13 10.39 3.96 -18.30
CA ALA A 13 10.46 2.86 -19.26
C ALA A 13 10.26 1.50 -18.57
N GLU A 14 10.93 1.27 -17.44
CA GLU A 14 10.77 0.05 -16.64
C GLU A 14 9.32 -0.16 -16.20
N LEU A 15 8.65 0.89 -15.71
CA LEU A 15 7.24 0.86 -15.33
C LEU A 15 6.31 0.56 -16.51
N THR A 16 6.61 1.13 -17.68
CA THR A 16 5.84 0.88 -18.89
C THR A 16 5.93 -0.58 -19.31
N THR A 17 7.12 -1.18 -19.27
CA THR A 17 7.30 -2.62 -19.56
C THR A 17 6.51 -3.50 -18.58
N ILE A 18 6.47 -3.14 -17.29
CA ILE A 18 5.69 -3.89 -16.29
C ILE A 18 4.19 -3.79 -16.59
N ALA A 19 3.70 -2.59 -16.93
CA ALA A 19 2.29 -2.38 -17.26
C ALA A 19 1.87 -3.10 -18.55
N GLU A 20 2.72 -3.06 -19.58
CA GLU A 20 2.54 -3.80 -20.83
C GLU A 20 2.49 -5.31 -20.60
N ALA A 21 3.35 -5.85 -19.74
CA ALA A 21 3.30 -7.27 -19.35
C ALA A 21 1.99 -7.64 -18.64
N ALA A 22 1.36 -6.69 -17.95
CA ALA A 22 0.04 -6.83 -17.34
C ALA A 22 -1.12 -6.51 -18.31
N GLY A 23 -0.82 -6.15 -19.57
CA GLY A 23 -1.81 -5.84 -20.60
C GLY A 23 -2.61 -4.56 -20.37
N VAL A 24 -2.09 -3.63 -19.56
CA VAL A 24 -2.78 -2.38 -19.19
C VAL A 24 -1.87 -1.16 -19.43
N PRO A 25 -2.44 0.04 -19.65
CA PRO A 25 -1.67 1.28 -19.71
C PRO A 25 -0.91 1.54 -18.40
N VAL A 26 0.24 2.22 -18.50
CA VAL A 26 1.09 2.52 -17.34
C VAL A 26 0.38 3.37 -16.30
N GLU A 27 -0.49 4.29 -16.73
CA GLU A 27 -1.28 5.14 -15.84
C GLU A 27 -2.29 4.32 -15.02
N GLU A 28 -2.95 3.36 -15.66
CA GLU A 28 -3.93 2.51 -14.98
C GLU A 28 -3.24 1.51 -14.05
N TRP A 29 -2.10 0.97 -14.46
CA TRP A 29 -1.27 0.14 -13.60
C TRP A 29 -0.82 0.91 -12.35
N LEU A 30 -0.30 2.12 -12.53
CA LEU A 30 0.17 2.98 -11.44
C LEU A 30 -0.97 3.34 -10.48
N HIS A 31 -2.15 3.66 -11.01
CA HIS A 31 -3.34 3.94 -10.21
C HIS A 31 -3.72 2.75 -9.32
N ARG A 32 -3.77 1.54 -9.87
CA ARG A 32 -4.08 0.32 -9.11
C ARG A 32 -3.04 0.04 -8.03
N GLU A 33 -1.76 0.23 -8.31
CA GLU A 33 -0.70 0.03 -7.31
C GLU A 33 -0.74 1.07 -6.19
N VAL A 34 -1.04 2.34 -6.50
CA VAL A 34 -1.19 3.40 -5.50
C VAL A 34 -2.38 3.10 -4.58
N GLU A 35 -3.55 2.77 -5.15
CA GLU A 35 -4.73 2.39 -4.37
C GLU A 35 -4.45 1.14 -3.51
N GLY A 36 -3.84 0.12 -4.11
CA GLY A 36 -3.44 -1.10 -3.40
C GLY A 36 -2.43 -0.83 -2.27
N LEU A 37 -1.49 0.09 -2.46
CA LEU A 37 -0.55 0.52 -1.42
C LEU A 37 -1.27 1.18 -0.24
N ILE A 38 -2.24 2.06 -0.52
CA ILE A 38 -3.03 2.75 0.50
C ILE A 38 -3.86 1.73 1.30
N ASP A 39 -4.52 0.79 0.62
CA ASP A 39 -5.34 -0.23 1.26
C ASP A 39 -4.52 -1.22 2.09
N ARG A 40 -3.36 -1.65 1.60
CA ARG A 40 -2.42 -2.48 2.37
C ARG A 40 -1.96 -1.77 3.66
N ASN A 41 -1.67 -0.47 3.58
CA ASN A 41 -1.25 0.31 4.74
C ASN A 41 -2.39 0.47 5.76
N ARG A 42 -3.61 0.69 5.29
CA ARG A 42 -4.81 0.75 6.14
C ARG A 42 -5.05 -0.57 6.85
N SER A 43 -5.01 -1.69 6.13
CA SER A 43 -5.18 -3.04 6.68
C SER A 43 -4.11 -3.35 7.74
N PHE A 44 -2.84 -3.02 7.44
CA PHE A 44 -1.74 -3.20 8.37
C PHE A 44 -1.92 -2.40 9.67
N ARG A 45 -2.31 -1.13 9.58
CA ARG A 45 -2.60 -0.29 10.76
C ARG A 45 -3.72 -0.86 11.60
N SER A 46 -4.85 -1.22 11.00
CA SER A 46 -5.97 -1.81 11.73
C SER A 46 -5.59 -3.12 12.42
N ALA A 47 -4.79 -3.97 11.78
CA ALA A 47 -4.31 -5.21 12.39
C ALA A 47 -3.36 -4.95 13.57
N ALA A 48 -2.45 -3.98 13.43
CA ALA A 48 -1.54 -3.57 14.49
C ALA A 48 -2.30 -3.02 15.71
N ASP A 49 -3.27 -2.13 15.47
CA ASP A 49 -4.10 -1.55 16.53
C ASP A 49 -4.90 -2.63 17.27
N TYR A 50 -5.50 -3.56 16.53
CA TYR A 50 -6.23 -4.70 17.11
C TYR A 50 -5.34 -5.57 18.00
N VAL A 51 -4.11 -5.90 17.56
CA VAL A 51 -3.16 -6.70 18.35
C VAL A 51 -2.72 -5.95 19.61
N LEU A 52 -2.45 -4.64 19.50
CA LEU A 52 -2.09 -3.81 20.64
C LEU A 52 -3.23 -3.72 21.67
N GLU A 53 -4.46 -3.55 21.22
CA GLU A 53 -5.64 -3.52 22.09
C GLU A 53 -5.82 -4.85 22.83
N LYS A 54 -5.74 -5.99 22.12
CA LYS A 54 -5.85 -7.32 22.74
C LYS A 54 -4.72 -7.62 23.72
N ASN A 55 -3.50 -7.19 23.42
CA ASN A 55 -2.40 -7.30 24.37
C ASN A 55 -2.63 -6.45 25.62
N ALA A 56 -3.11 -5.21 25.47
CA ALA A 56 -3.44 -4.37 26.62
C ALA A 56 -4.58 -4.95 27.48
N GLU A 57 -5.57 -5.63 26.88
CA GLU A 57 -6.59 -6.38 27.61
C GLU A 57 -6.02 -7.59 28.36
N LEU A 58 -5.12 -8.36 27.73
CA LEU A 58 -4.47 -9.52 28.34
C LEU A 58 -3.59 -9.12 29.53
N TYR A 59 -2.76 -8.09 29.37
CA TYR A 59 -1.93 -7.58 30.46
C TYR A 59 -2.77 -7.05 31.62
N ARG A 60 -3.91 -6.38 31.36
CA ARG A 60 -4.84 -5.95 32.41
C ARG A 60 -5.48 -7.12 33.17
N ARG A 61 -5.72 -8.25 32.50
CA ARG A 61 -6.29 -9.46 33.13
C ARG A 61 -5.24 -10.24 33.95
N LEU A 62 -3.98 -10.23 33.51
CA LEU A 62 -2.88 -10.93 34.19
C LEU A 62 -2.31 -10.15 35.38
N ALA A 63 -2.49 -8.84 35.43
CA ALA A 63 -2.09 -7.99 36.56
C ALA A 63 -3.11 -8.01 37.73
N LYS A 64 -4.03 -8.98 37.74
CA LYS A 64 -5.08 -9.14 38.75
C LYS A 64 -4.90 -10.44 39.53
#